data_AF-A0A821IFF4-F1
#
_entry.id   AF-A0A821IFF4-F1
#
_cell.length_a   1.000
_cell.length_b   1.000
_cell.length_c   1.000
_cell.angle_alpha   90.00
_cell.angle_beta   90.00
_cell.angle_gamma   90.00
#
_symmetry.space_group_name_H-M   'P 1'
#
loop_
_entity.id
_entity.type
_entity.pdbx_description
1 polymer ?
#
loop_
_entity_poly.entity_id
_entity_poly.type
_entity_poly.pdbx_seq_one_letter_code
_entity_poly.pdbx_strand_id
1 'polypeptide(L)'
;DYVYIDLKRTLENAIDLNPDGLLTYSKIDALILCKQTNTLPERLIIPVTTIEECLELIDENRHKKIFLISSGTLGQHLVPYVLNSGRSLEKIFIFCHHIANHVDWAMDFTDQLLMCDFHTHLFSRVVYEIGMYYQNQALHFSDSNQHSQALSCLYYCHKQLERANRLFGPPAPYSLITVEQYIEREKLQQFKH
;
A
#
# COMPACT_ATOMS: atom_id res chain seq x y z
N ASP A 1 -18.22 9.33 15.67
CA ASP A 1 -18.16 7.99 16.31
C ASP A 1 -18.74 6.81 15.52
N TYR A 2 -19.63 7.01 14.52
CA TYR A 2 -20.05 5.94 13.60
C TYR A 2 -19.10 5.67 12.41
N VAL A 3 -18.18 6.60 12.12
CA VAL A 3 -17.32 6.58 10.91
C VAL A 3 -16.01 5.78 11.12
N TYR A 4 -15.53 5.65 12.36
CA TYR A 4 -14.31 4.90 12.70
C TYR A 4 -14.52 3.37 12.66
N ILE A 5 -15.77 2.92 12.83
CA ILE A 5 -16.20 1.51 12.70
C ILE A 5 -16.24 1.06 11.23
N ASP A 6 -16.20 2.00 10.28
CA ASP A 6 -16.36 1.73 8.84
C ASP A 6 -15.02 1.58 8.13
N LEU A 7 -14.06 2.42 8.49
CA LEU A 7 -12.65 2.28 8.15
C LEU A 7 -12.07 0.92 8.57
N LYS A 8 -12.56 0.49 9.73
CA LYS A 8 -12.26 -0.77 10.34
C LYS A 8 -12.68 -1.96 9.50
N ARG A 9 -13.97 -1.96 9.20
CA ARG A 9 -14.62 -2.95 8.34
C ARG A 9 -14.04 -2.94 6.93
N THR A 10 -13.50 -1.81 6.48
CA THR A 10 -12.96 -1.65 5.12
C THR A 10 -11.55 -2.20 4.98
N LEU A 11 -10.71 -2.12 6.00
CA LEU A 11 -9.46 -2.90 6.06
C LEU A 11 -9.76 -4.39 6.28
N GLU A 12 -10.71 -4.71 7.14
CA GLU A 12 -11.20 -6.09 7.39
C GLU A 12 -11.81 -6.73 6.12
N ASN A 13 -12.49 -5.98 5.25
CA ASN A 13 -13.05 -6.46 3.97
C ASN A 13 -12.05 -6.39 2.81
N ALA A 14 -10.96 -5.62 2.93
CA ALA A 14 -9.88 -5.62 1.94
C ALA A 14 -9.00 -6.87 2.04
N ILE A 15 -9.11 -7.60 3.17
CA ILE A 15 -8.55 -8.91 3.49
C ILE A 15 -9.73 -9.92 3.53
N ASP A 16 -10.10 -10.56 2.43
CA ASP A 16 -11.09 -11.66 2.44
C ASP A 16 -10.54 -12.92 3.14
N LEU A 17 -10.18 -12.83 4.43
CA LEU A 17 -9.79 -13.96 5.29
C LEU A 17 -10.49 -13.83 6.65
N ASN A 18 -11.59 -14.58 6.77
CA ASN A 18 -12.23 -15.05 8.01
C ASN A 18 -13.40 -14.21 8.60
N PRO A 19 -14.66 -14.69 8.52
CA PRO A 19 -15.88 -13.92 8.81
C PRO A 19 -16.27 -13.75 10.30
N ASP A 20 -15.49 -14.22 11.28
CA ASP A 20 -16.03 -14.45 12.64
C ASP A 20 -15.42 -13.64 13.82
N GLY A 21 -14.69 -12.52 13.62
CA GLY A 21 -14.04 -11.86 14.79
C GLY A 21 -13.79 -10.35 14.71
N LEU A 22 -14.57 -9.56 15.47
CA LEU A 22 -14.41 -8.11 15.67
C LEU A 22 -13.12 -7.72 16.43
N LEU A 23 -12.25 -6.86 15.86
CA LEU A 23 -11.09 -6.24 16.56
C LEU A 23 -11.21 -4.71 16.76
N THR A 24 -11.35 -4.18 17.97
CA THR A 24 -11.56 -2.73 18.24
C THR A 24 -10.32 -1.87 17.94
N TYR A 25 -10.52 -0.71 17.27
CA TYR A 25 -9.46 0.09 16.59
C TYR A 25 -8.64 1.02 17.49
N SER A 26 -8.91 1.04 18.78
CA SER A 26 -8.19 1.90 19.73
C SER A 26 -6.78 1.38 20.09
N LYS A 27 -6.21 0.43 19.33
CA LYS A 27 -4.99 -0.30 19.67
C LYS A 27 -4.09 -0.69 18.47
N ILE A 28 -4.41 -0.26 17.24
CA ILE A 28 -3.56 -0.60 16.08
C ILE A 28 -2.60 0.56 15.84
N ASP A 29 -1.37 0.41 16.31
CA ASP A 29 -0.35 1.46 16.23
C ASP A 29 0.47 1.38 14.93
N ALA A 30 0.57 0.18 14.34
CA ALA A 30 1.04 0.02 12.96
C ALA A 30 0.39 -1.17 12.24
N LEU A 31 0.43 -1.10 10.90
CA LEU A 31 -0.05 -2.10 9.97
C LEU A 31 1.05 -2.41 8.97
N ILE A 32 1.43 -3.68 8.86
CA ILE A 32 2.39 -4.15 7.86
C ILE A 32 1.61 -4.83 6.74
N LEU A 33 1.77 -4.32 5.51
CA LEU A 33 1.26 -4.95 4.30
C LEU A 33 2.41 -5.64 3.57
N CYS A 34 2.45 -6.96 3.65
CA CYS A 34 3.46 -7.77 2.97
C CYS A 34 2.91 -8.33 1.66
N LYS A 35 3.68 -8.21 0.56
CA LYS A 35 3.38 -8.89 -0.71
C LYS A 35 4.53 -9.77 -1.18
N GLN A 36 4.23 -11.04 -1.45
CA GLN A 36 5.16 -11.98 -2.09
C GLN A 36 5.35 -11.62 -3.57
N THR A 37 6.56 -11.82 -4.09
CA THR A 37 7.01 -11.28 -5.38
C THR A 37 6.63 -12.12 -6.59
N ASN A 38 6.33 -13.42 -6.45
CA ASN A 38 6.36 -14.35 -7.61
C ASN A 38 5.15 -15.29 -7.80
N THR A 39 4.17 -15.32 -6.90
CA THR A 39 2.91 -16.08 -7.04
C THR A 39 1.75 -15.27 -6.45
N LEU A 40 0.50 -15.68 -6.73
CA LEU A 40 -0.76 -14.99 -6.35
C LEU A 40 -0.66 -14.19 -5.04
N PRO A 41 -1.24 -12.98 -4.95
CA PRO A 41 -0.99 -12.06 -3.85
C PRO A 41 -1.56 -12.60 -2.54
N GLU A 42 -0.72 -13.25 -1.75
CA GLU A 42 -0.95 -13.38 -0.33
C GLU A 42 -0.81 -11.98 0.28
N ARG A 43 -1.93 -11.44 0.74
CA ARG A 43 -2.00 -10.15 1.43
C ARG A 43 -1.99 -10.45 2.91
N LEU A 44 -0.82 -10.34 3.51
CA LEU A 44 -0.69 -10.43 4.95
C LEU A 44 -0.77 -9.02 5.50
N ILE A 45 -1.88 -8.72 6.18
CA ILE A 45 -2.09 -7.49 6.92
C ILE A 45 -1.96 -7.83 8.38
N ILE A 46 -0.88 -7.38 9.02
CA ILE A 46 -0.59 -7.73 10.40
C ILE A 46 -0.68 -6.46 11.25
N PRO A 47 -1.65 -6.38 12.18
CA PRO A 47 -1.65 -5.32 13.17
C PRO A 47 -0.50 -5.58 14.15
N VAL A 48 0.23 -4.51 14.49
CA VAL A 48 1.29 -4.55 15.50
C VAL A 48 1.06 -3.45 16.52
N THR A 49 1.50 -3.69 17.74
CA THR A 49 1.30 -2.77 18.88
C THR A 49 2.60 -2.23 19.44
N THR A 50 3.72 -2.90 19.18
CA THR A 50 5.05 -2.49 19.65
C THR A 50 6.02 -2.27 18.49
N ILE A 51 7.11 -1.54 18.77
CA ILE A 51 8.18 -1.33 17.79
C ILE A 51 8.88 -2.66 17.52
N GLU A 52 9.12 -3.46 18.55
CA GLU A 52 9.79 -4.75 18.48
C GLU A 52 9.03 -5.73 17.59
N GLU A 53 7.72 -5.88 17.79
CA GLU A 53 6.84 -6.69 16.94
C GLU A 53 6.91 -6.24 15.47
N CYS A 54 6.90 -4.92 15.24
CA CYS A 54 6.99 -4.37 13.90
C CYS A 54 8.32 -4.73 13.23
N LEU A 55 9.43 -4.65 13.96
CA LEU A 55 10.76 -4.94 13.44
C LEU A 55 10.96 -6.42 13.14
N GLU A 56 10.52 -7.30 14.03
CA GLU A 56 10.55 -8.75 13.82
C GLU A 56 9.81 -9.12 12.55
N LEU A 57 8.60 -8.56 12.35
CA LEU A 57 7.81 -8.82 11.15
C LEU A 57 8.44 -8.26 9.88
N ILE A 58 9.08 -7.09 9.95
CA ILE A 58 9.84 -6.55 8.81
C ILE A 58 10.99 -7.50 8.46
N ASP A 59 11.71 -8.03 9.46
CA ASP A 59 12.84 -8.93 9.26
C ASP A 59 12.41 -10.29 8.68
N GLU A 60 11.33 -10.88 9.20
CA GLU A 60 10.72 -12.11 8.68
C GLU A 60 10.26 -11.96 7.23
N ASN A 61 9.80 -10.76 6.86
CA ASN A 61 9.26 -10.45 5.55
C ASN A 61 10.22 -9.62 4.68
N ARG A 62 11.52 -9.58 4.98
CA ARG A 62 12.53 -8.79 4.23
C ARG A 62 12.64 -9.11 2.73
N HIS A 63 12.14 -10.28 2.32
CA HIS A 63 12.10 -10.74 0.94
C HIS A 63 10.83 -10.30 0.19
N LYS A 64 9.89 -9.65 0.89
CA LYS A 64 8.63 -9.13 0.39
C LYS A 64 8.70 -7.62 0.27
N LYS A 65 7.77 -7.06 -0.51
CA LYS A 65 7.54 -5.62 -0.50
C LYS A 65 6.64 -5.28 0.67
N ILE A 66 7.10 -4.35 1.51
CA ILE A 66 6.43 -3.95 2.75
C ILE A 66 5.94 -2.52 2.62
N PHE A 67 4.65 -2.32 2.80
CA PHE A 67 4.07 -1.00 3.05
C PHE A 67 3.76 -0.90 4.55
N LEU A 68 4.32 0.11 5.19
CA LEU A 68 4.12 0.36 6.61
C LEU A 68 3.09 1.46 6.78
N ILE A 69 2.07 1.24 7.59
CA ILE A 69 1.15 2.29 8.05
C ILE A 69 1.35 2.45 9.55
N SER A 70 1.48 3.66 10.07
CA SER A 70 1.62 3.90 11.51
C SER A 70 0.91 5.18 11.95
N SER A 71 0.63 5.32 13.25
CA SER A 71 0.22 6.60 13.83
C SER A 71 1.41 7.59 13.83
N GLY A 72 1.13 8.89 13.91
CA GLY A 72 2.18 9.91 14.04
C GLY A 72 3.05 9.70 15.29
N THR A 73 2.43 9.32 16.41
CA THR A 73 3.12 9.10 17.69
C THR A 73 4.02 7.88 17.68
N LEU A 74 3.60 6.73 17.11
CA LEU A 74 4.49 5.58 16.97
C LEU A 74 5.51 5.82 15.85
N GLY A 75 5.05 6.39 14.73
CA GLY A 75 5.84 6.66 13.54
C GLY A 75 7.10 7.48 13.81
N GLN A 76 7.03 8.49 14.68
CA GLN A 76 8.19 9.33 15.01
C GLN A 76 9.35 8.55 15.64
N HIS A 77 9.08 7.40 16.28
CA HIS A 77 10.09 6.53 16.87
C HIS A 77 10.43 5.36 15.94
N LEU A 78 9.41 4.76 15.33
CA LEU A 78 9.56 3.59 14.47
C LEU A 78 10.28 3.91 13.16
N VAL A 79 9.90 4.98 12.46
CA VAL A 79 10.41 5.31 11.12
C VAL A 79 11.92 5.56 11.12
N PRO A 80 12.48 6.43 11.99
CA PRO A 80 13.92 6.61 12.04
C PRO A 80 14.66 5.30 12.32
N TYR A 81 14.13 4.47 13.22
CA TYR A 81 14.76 3.21 13.59
C TYR A 81 14.80 2.23 12.41
N VAL A 82 13.68 2.04 11.71
CA VAL A 82 13.58 1.15 10.55
C VAL A 82 14.54 1.62 9.45
N LEU A 83 14.51 2.90 9.11
CA LEU A 83 15.30 3.44 8.00
C LEU A 83 16.80 3.47 8.31
N ASN A 84 17.20 3.86 9.52
CA ASN A 84 18.61 3.86 9.92
C ASN A 84 19.21 2.45 10.05
N SER A 85 18.37 1.44 10.27
CA SER A 85 18.79 0.04 10.31
C SER A 85 19.00 -0.60 8.93
N GLY A 86 18.78 0.13 7.84
CA GLY A 86 18.95 -0.36 6.47
C GLY A 86 17.83 -1.31 6.00
N ARG A 87 16.71 -1.39 6.73
CA ARG A 87 15.54 -2.18 6.32
C ARG A 87 14.84 -1.48 5.17
N SER A 88 14.64 -2.20 4.07
CA SER A 88 13.96 -1.66 2.89
C SER A 88 12.45 -1.75 3.06
N LEU A 89 11.79 -0.59 3.10
CA LEU A 89 10.35 -0.48 2.95
C LEU A 89 10.02 0.04 1.55
N GLU A 90 8.86 -0.33 1.01
CA GLU A 90 8.39 0.20 -0.27
C GLU A 90 7.81 1.61 -0.09
N LYS A 91 6.97 1.78 0.93
CA LYS A 91 6.41 3.09 1.31
C LYS A 91 5.97 3.11 2.77
N ILE A 92 6.05 4.28 3.39
CA ILE A 92 5.59 4.52 4.75
C ILE A 92 4.41 5.50 4.72
N PHE A 93 3.33 5.19 5.43
CA PHE A 93 2.15 6.01 5.56
C PHE A 93 1.94 6.35 7.04
N ILE A 94 1.79 7.64 7.34
CA ILE A 94 1.66 8.12 8.71
C ILE A 94 0.32 8.81 8.88
N PHE A 95 -0.47 8.32 9.83
CA PHE A 95 -1.72 8.97 10.25
C PHE A 95 -1.44 9.93 11.41
N CYS A 96 -1.45 11.23 11.11
CA CYS A 96 -1.04 12.26 12.05
C CYS A 96 -2.19 12.85 12.87
N HIS A 97 -3.43 12.81 12.36
CA HIS A 97 -4.54 13.68 12.78
C HIS A 97 -4.28 15.19 12.58
N HIS A 98 -3.08 15.66 12.94
CA HIS A 98 -2.54 17.00 12.73
C HIS A 98 -1.06 16.94 12.31
N ILE A 99 -0.78 17.03 11.00
CA ILE A 99 0.54 16.94 10.38
C ILE A 99 1.52 17.97 10.96
N ALA A 100 1.04 19.16 11.32
CA ALA A 100 1.86 20.20 11.91
C ALA A 100 2.62 19.73 13.17
N ASN A 101 2.07 18.79 13.94
CA ASN A 101 2.71 18.25 15.14
C ASN A 101 3.82 17.23 14.84
N HIS A 102 3.94 16.78 13.60
CA HIS A 102 4.84 15.70 13.18
C HIS A 102 5.81 16.12 12.08
N VAL A 103 5.72 17.36 11.58
CA VAL A 103 6.54 17.82 10.45
C VAL A 103 8.04 17.83 10.77
N ASP A 104 8.40 18.24 11.99
CA ASP A 104 9.80 18.44 12.38
C ASP A 104 10.64 17.17 12.26
N TRP A 105 10.10 16.02 12.66
CA TRP A 105 10.81 14.74 12.53
C TRP A 105 10.63 14.10 11.14
N ALA A 106 9.49 14.36 10.48
CA ALA A 106 9.16 13.74 9.20
C ALA A 106 9.94 14.36 8.03
N MET A 107 10.44 15.59 8.18
CA MET A 107 11.20 16.30 7.15
C MET A 107 12.44 15.54 6.68
N ASP A 108 13.08 14.77 7.56
CA ASP A 108 14.27 13.98 7.22
C ASP A 108 13.96 12.76 6.33
N PHE A 109 12.68 12.43 6.13
CA PHE A 109 12.23 11.19 5.50
C PHE A 109 11.18 11.41 4.39
N THR A 110 11.02 12.64 3.90
CA THR A 110 9.92 13.04 2.99
C THR A 110 9.81 12.22 1.71
N ASP A 111 10.91 11.66 1.22
CA ASP A 111 10.92 10.84 0.00
C ASP A 111 10.23 9.48 0.23
N GLN A 112 10.27 8.98 1.47
CA GLN A 112 9.89 7.63 1.84
C GLN A 112 8.54 7.58 2.56
N LEU A 113 8.13 8.68 3.20
CA LEU A 113 6.88 8.77 3.95
C LEU A 113 5.81 9.62 3.26
N LEU A 114 4.56 9.31 3.60
CA LEU A 114 3.37 10.09 3.25
C LEU A 114 2.55 10.31 4.52
N MET A 115 2.37 11.57 4.90
CA MET A 115 1.55 11.92 6.06
C MET A 115 0.12 12.28 5.66
N CYS A 116 -0.85 11.91 6.50
CA CYS A 116 -2.25 12.22 6.29
C CYS A 116 -2.91 12.66 7.61
N ASP A 117 -3.65 13.76 7.58
CA ASP A 117 -4.51 14.21 8.70
C ASP A 117 -5.80 13.40 8.80
N PHE A 118 -6.31 12.95 7.65
CA PHE A 118 -7.57 12.25 7.54
C PHE A 118 -7.36 10.80 7.17
N HIS A 119 -8.07 9.94 7.88
CA HIS A 119 -7.99 8.50 7.68
C HIS A 119 -8.47 8.11 6.27
N THR A 120 -9.51 8.76 5.74
CA THR A 120 -9.97 8.53 4.35
C THR A 120 -8.89 8.81 3.31
N HIS A 121 -8.11 9.88 3.50
CA HIS A 121 -6.97 10.20 2.63
C HIS A 121 -5.84 9.19 2.77
N LEU A 122 -5.58 8.73 3.99
CA LEU A 122 -4.58 7.68 4.24
C LEU A 122 -4.90 6.41 3.44
N PHE A 123 -6.12 5.89 3.52
CA PHE A 123 -6.45 4.65 2.80
C PHE A 123 -6.56 4.84 1.30
N SER A 124 -7.12 5.96 0.84
CA SER A 124 -7.15 6.24 -0.59
C SER A 124 -5.73 6.22 -1.15
N ARG A 125 -4.78 6.84 -0.43
CA ARG A 125 -3.38 6.86 -0.80
C ARG A 125 -2.75 5.47 -0.74
N VAL A 126 -2.96 4.70 0.32
CA VAL A 126 -2.43 3.33 0.45
C VAL A 126 -2.90 2.45 -0.72
N VAL A 127 -4.21 2.42 -0.99
CA VAL A 127 -4.78 1.60 -2.07
C VAL A 127 -4.25 2.05 -3.44
N TYR A 128 -4.13 3.36 -3.64
CA TYR A 128 -3.58 3.94 -4.85
C TYR A 128 -2.11 3.54 -5.06
N GLU A 129 -1.25 3.71 -4.06
CA GLU A 129 0.18 3.36 -4.13
C GLU A 129 0.38 1.86 -4.37
N ILE A 130 -0.44 1.00 -3.77
CA ILE A 130 -0.46 -0.43 -4.08
C ILE A 130 -0.81 -0.66 -5.55
N GLY A 131 -1.83 0.05 -6.08
CA GLY A 131 -2.20 0.00 -7.49
C GLY A 131 -1.05 0.40 -8.41
N MET A 132 -0.37 1.51 -8.08
CA MET A 132 0.81 2.00 -8.82
C MET A 132 1.97 1.01 -8.79
N TYR A 133 2.21 0.36 -7.64
CA TYR A 133 3.20 -0.70 -7.54
C TYR A 133 2.93 -1.83 -8.54
N TYR A 134 1.68 -2.30 -8.65
CA TYR A 134 1.31 -3.30 -9.66
C TYR A 134 1.49 -2.79 -11.09
N GLN A 135 1.20 -1.52 -11.36
CA GLN A 135 1.43 -0.93 -12.68
C GLN A 135 2.92 -0.97 -13.04
N ASN A 136 3.79 -0.54 -12.13
CA ASN A 136 5.25 -0.54 -12.34
C ASN A 136 5.77 -1.96 -12.56
N GLN A 137 5.30 -2.94 -11.77
CA GLN A 137 5.65 -4.35 -11.98
C GLN A 137 5.17 -4.86 -13.34
N ALA A 138 3.99 -4.44 -13.81
CA ALA A 138 3.49 -4.83 -15.12
C ALA A 138 4.37 -4.29 -16.25
N LEU A 139 4.84 -3.05 -16.14
CA LEU A 139 5.79 -2.46 -17.09
C LEU A 139 7.10 -3.24 -17.12
N HIS A 140 7.68 -3.56 -15.95
CA HIS A 140 8.88 -4.39 -15.89
C HIS A 140 8.72 -5.78 -16.51
N PHE A 141 7.57 -6.43 -16.29
CA PHE A 141 7.27 -7.72 -16.92
C PHE A 141 7.03 -7.61 -18.42
N SER A 142 6.41 -6.52 -18.88
CA SER A 142 6.23 -6.22 -20.30
C SER A 142 7.58 -6.04 -21.00
N ASP A 143 8.48 -5.24 -20.43
CA ASP A 143 9.85 -5.05 -20.94
C ASP A 143 10.66 -6.36 -20.99
N SER A 144 10.30 -7.32 -20.14
CA SER A 144 10.95 -8.64 -20.05
C SER A 144 10.24 -9.74 -20.87
N ASN A 145 9.27 -9.40 -21.72
CA ASN A 145 8.42 -10.33 -22.50
C ASN A 145 7.66 -11.36 -21.64
N GLN A 146 7.37 -11.05 -20.38
CA GLN A 146 6.62 -11.88 -19.44
C GLN A 146 5.13 -11.48 -19.43
N HIS A 147 4.46 -11.60 -20.58
CA HIS A 147 3.12 -11.02 -20.80
C HIS A 147 2.05 -11.53 -19.83
N SER A 148 2.09 -12.81 -19.43
CA SER A 148 1.11 -13.38 -18.48
C SER A 148 1.19 -12.71 -17.09
N GLN A 149 2.42 -12.49 -16.62
CA GLN A 149 2.70 -11.80 -15.35
C GLN A 149 2.33 -10.31 -15.45
N ALA A 150 2.62 -9.67 -16.58
CA ALA A 150 2.24 -8.28 -16.84
C ALA A 150 0.72 -8.10 -16.78
N LEU A 151 -0.04 -8.95 -17.49
CA LEU A 151 -1.51 -8.93 -17.48
C LEU A 151 -2.07 -9.17 -16.08
N SER A 152 -1.51 -10.11 -15.33
CA SER A 152 -1.91 -10.35 -13.93
C SER A 152 -1.70 -9.11 -13.06
N CYS A 153 -0.58 -8.42 -13.22
CA CYS A 153 -0.31 -7.17 -12.50
C CYS A 153 -1.29 -6.05 -12.89
N LEU A 154 -1.54 -5.86 -14.19
CA LEU A 154 -2.51 -4.87 -14.67
C LEU A 154 -3.92 -5.14 -14.14
N TYR A 155 -4.34 -6.41 -14.09
CA TYR A 155 -5.62 -6.78 -13.49
C TYR A 155 -5.71 -6.34 -12.00
N TYR A 156 -4.66 -6.59 -11.22
CA TYR A 156 -4.64 -6.18 -9.81
C TYR A 156 -4.56 -4.66 -9.64
N CYS A 157 -3.81 -3.96 -10.50
CA CYS A 157 -3.74 -2.51 -10.57
C CYS A 157 -5.14 -1.93 -10.78
N HIS A 158 -5.82 -2.34 -11.86
CA HIS A 158 -7.18 -1.91 -12.18
C HIS A 158 -8.14 -2.15 -11.01
N LYS A 159 -8.11 -3.37 -10.43
CA LYS A 159 -8.96 -3.72 -9.28
C LYS A 159 -8.71 -2.83 -8.06
N GLN A 160 -7.46 -2.44 -7.77
CA GLN A 160 -7.18 -1.52 -6.65
C GLN A 160 -7.66 -0.10 -6.95
N LEU A 161 -7.38 0.41 -8.15
CA LEU A 161 -7.76 1.76 -8.54
C LEU A 161 -9.28 1.94 -8.61
N GLU A 162 -10.01 0.95 -9.13
CA GLU A 162 -11.48 0.96 -9.12
C GLU A 162 -12.04 0.93 -7.69
N ARG A 163 -11.39 0.21 -6.77
CA ARG A 163 -11.76 0.22 -5.35
C ARG A 163 -11.50 1.59 -4.71
N ALA A 164 -10.33 2.17 -4.95
CA ALA A 164 -10.01 3.52 -4.46
C ALA A 164 -11.03 4.54 -4.98
N ASN A 165 -11.36 4.49 -6.28
CA ASN A 165 -12.33 5.39 -6.91
C ASN A 165 -13.74 5.26 -6.31
N ARG A 166 -14.18 4.03 -6.03
CA ARG A 166 -15.49 3.79 -5.41
C ARG A 166 -15.57 4.30 -3.96
N LEU A 167 -14.50 4.09 -3.20
CA LEU A 167 -14.47 4.43 -1.77
C LEU A 167 -14.22 5.92 -1.52
N PHE A 168 -13.44 6.57 -2.38
CA PHE A 168 -12.88 7.90 -2.11
C PHE A 168 -13.12 8.91 -3.23
N GLY A 169 -13.79 8.52 -4.32
CA GLY A 169 -13.92 9.32 -5.52
C GLY A 169 -12.69 9.20 -6.44
N PRO A 170 -12.78 9.69 -7.69
CA PRO A 170 -11.66 9.66 -8.61
C PRO A 170 -10.48 10.45 -8.02
N PRO A 171 -9.24 9.92 -8.04
CA PRO A 171 -8.08 10.71 -7.69
C PRO A 171 -8.01 11.92 -8.63
N ALA A 172 -7.39 13.01 -8.16
CA ALA A 172 -6.95 14.08 -9.05
C ALA A 172 -6.22 13.47 -10.27
N PRO A 173 -6.38 14.02 -11.48
CA PRO A 173 -6.02 13.33 -12.72
C PRO A 173 -4.51 13.05 -12.79
N TYR A 174 -4.14 11.79 -12.54
CA TYR A 174 -2.85 11.22 -12.92
C TYR A 174 -3.08 10.36 -14.17
N SER A 175 -2.24 10.50 -15.19
CA SER A 175 -2.32 9.75 -16.44
C SER A 175 -2.01 8.27 -16.21
N LEU A 176 -3.03 7.46 -15.95
CA LEU A 176 -2.92 6.00 -15.84
C LEU A 176 -3.01 5.37 -17.23
N ILE A 177 -2.08 4.48 -17.57
CA ILE A 177 -2.25 3.56 -18.72
C ILE A 177 -3.33 2.54 -18.33
N THR A 178 -4.42 2.49 -19.09
CA THR A 178 -5.50 1.52 -18.86
C THR A 178 -5.12 0.13 -19.39
N VAL A 179 -5.80 -0.91 -18.92
CA VAL A 179 -5.59 -2.29 -19.41
C VAL A 179 -5.88 -2.37 -20.91
N GLU A 180 -6.88 -1.63 -21.38
CA GLU A 180 -7.25 -1.52 -22.79
C GLU A 180 -6.14 -0.86 -23.61
N GLN A 181 -5.59 0.24 -23.12
CA GLN A 181 -4.46 0.93 -23.77
C GLN A 181 -3.22 0.03 -23.86
N TYR A 182 -2.97 -0.79 -22.85
CA TYR A 182 -1.90 -1.80 -22.90
C TYR A 182 -2.18 -2.87 -23.96
N ILE A 183 -3.39 -3.44 -23.99
CA ILE A 183 -3.78 -4.47 -24.98
C ILE A 183 -3.70 -3.92 -26.41
N GLU A 184 -4.14 -2.69 -26.65
CA GLU A 184 -4.04 -2.05 -27.97
C GLU A 184 -2.58 -1.85 -28.40
N ARG A 185 -1.72 -1.41 -27.47
CA ARG A 185 -0.28 -1.26 -27.71
C ARG A 185 0.39 -2.58 -28.08
N GLU A 186 0.03 -3.68 -27.40
CA GLU A 186 0.59 -5.01 -27.70
C GLU A 186 0.08 -5.56 -29.03
N LYS A 187 -1.21 -5.39 -29.35
CA LYS A 187 -1.75 -5.75 -30.67
C LYS A 187 -1.00 -5.05 -31.79
N LEU A 188 -0.74 -3.75 -31.64
CA LEU A 188 0.01 -2.96 -32.62
C LEU A 188 1.46 -3.41 -32.79
N GLN A 189 2.09 -3.96 -31.74
CA GLN A 189 3.45 -4.52 -31.82
C GLN A 189 3.47 -5.88 -32.54
N GLN A 190 2.45 -6.72 -32.32
CA GLN A 190 2.35 -8.02 -33.00
C GLN A 190 2.14 -7.91 -34.51
N PHE A 191 1.56 -6.81 -35.02
CA PHE A 191 1.41 -6.54 -36.46
C PHE A 191 2.67 -5.96 -37.14
N LYS A 192 3.73 -5.67 -36.38
CA LYS A 192 4.99 -5.12 -36.91
C LYS A 192 6.07 -6.18 -37.19
N HIS A 193 5.75 -7.46 -36.97
CA HIS A 193 6.60 -8.62 -37.27
C HIS A 193 5.88 -9.55 -38.25
#